data_AF-A0A8X7BLB5-F1
#
_entry.id   AF-A0A8X7BLB5-F1
#
_cell.length_a   1.000
_cell.length_b   1.000
_cell.length_c   1.000
_cell.angle_alpha   90.00
_cell.angle_beta   90.00
_cell.angle_gamma   90.00
#
_symmetry.space_group_name_H-M   'P 1'
#
loop_
_entity.id
_entity.type
_entity.pdbx_description
1 polymer ?
#
loop_
_entity_poly.entity_id
_entity_poly.type
_entity_poly.pdbx_seq_one_letter_code
_entity_poly.pdbx_strand_id
1 'polypeptide(L)'
;MLICGNTPTQIKDELDSVYGDSASSFTTVKVWVAEFKCGRKSLGRDERSGRPNTATTDENIAKVHQIVLDDYRIKPREELAEKRPHLQKKKILFHQDNAPSHTSAVAMAEIHELRFEMLDHPLYSPYLAPSDFFLFPHLKFALGRQGFSPNKEAITFENNYFAEKKAEYYLDGLQRRVTEMGASPREVCRVTRRLC
;
A
#
# COMPACT_ATOMS: atom_id res chain seq x y z
N MET A 1 -29.63 20.31 -4.52
CA MET A 1 -30.71 20.59 -3.54
C MET A 1 -32.04 20.09 -4.13
N LEU A 2 -32.18 18.76 -4.30
CA LEU A 2 -33.30 18.13 -5.04
C LEU A 2 -33.99 17.00 -4.27
N ILE A 3 -33.65 16.76 -3.00
CA ILE A 3 -34.15 15.60 -2.23
C ILE A 3 -35.23 15.97 -1.20
N CYS A 4 -35.47 17.27 -0.98
CA CYS A 4 -36.46 17.73 0.01
C CYS A 4 -37.89 17.57 -0.56
N GLY A 5 -38.48 16.39 -0.42
CA GLY A 5 -39.89 16.13 -0.76
C GLY A 5 -40.16 14.75 -1.36
N ASN A 6 -39.13 14.11 -1.93
CA ASN A 6 -39.28 12.81 -2.58
C ASN A 6 -39.32 11.68 -1.54
N THR A 7 -40.18 10.70 -1.78
CA THR A 7 -40.21 9.47 -0.99
C THR A 7 -38.99 8.59 -1.32
N PRO A 8 -38.54 7.72 -0.38
CA PRO A 8 -37.43 6.81 -0.65
C PRO A 8 -37.63 5.95 -1.91
N THR A 9 -38.87 5.59 -2.22
CA THR A 9 -39.22 4.81 -3.42
C THR A 9 -38.97 5.61 -4.69
N GLN A 10 -39.43 6.87 -4.77
CA GLN A 10 -39.19 7.72 -5.94
C GLN A 10 -37.69 7.96 -6.19
N ILE A 11 -36.92 8.15 -5.11
CA ILE A 11 -35.46 8.31 -5.21
C ILE A 11 -34.81 7.02 -5.71
N LYS A 12 -35.30 5.85 -5.27
CA LYS A 12 -34.80 4.56 -5.72
C LYS A 12 -35.09 4.32 -7.19
N ASP A 13 -36.31 4.62 -7.64
CA ASP A 13 -36.72 4.45 -9.03
C ASP A 13 -35.90 5.36 -9.97
N GLU A 14 -35.62 6.61 -9.57
CA GLU A 14 -34.73 7.50 -10.31
C GLU A 14 -33.29 6.98 -10.35
N LEU A 15 -32.76 6.50 -9.22
CA LEU A 15 -31.41 5.94 -9.16
C LEU A 15 -31.28 4.69 -10.05
N ASP A 16 -32.30 3.83 -10.06
CA ASP A 16 -32.33 2.64 -10.91
C ASP A 16 -32.44 3.01 -12.39
N SER A 17 -33.22 4.05 -12.73
CA SER A 17 -33.30 4.54 -14.11
C SER A 17 -32.00 5.11 -14.64
N VAL A 18 -31.17 5.74 -13.78
CA VAL A 18 -29.93 6.40 -14.21
C VAL A 18 -28.73 5.46 -14.13
N TYR A 19 -28.65 4.65 -13.08
CA TYR A 19 -27.45 3.87 -12.75
C TYR A 19 -27.62 2.35 -12.89
N GLY A 20 -28.85 1.84 -13.13
CA GLY A 20 -29.13 0.42 -13.32
C GLY A 20 -28.54 -0.44 -12.20
N ASP A 21 -27.76 -1.46 -12.56
CA ASP A 21 -27.14 -2.39 -11.61
C ASP A 21 -26.10 -1.74 -10.68
N SER A 22 -25.60 -0.54 -11.03
CA SER A 22 -24.69 0.23 -10.18
C SER A 22 -25.44 1.15 -9.20
N ALA A 23 -26.77 1.15 -9.23
CA ALA A 23 -27.58 1.95 -8.33
C ALA A 23 -27.42 1.50 -6.88
N SER A 24 -27.45 2.48 -5.97
CA SER A 24 -27.40 2.20 -4.53
C SER A 24 -28.61 1.37 -4.08
N SER A 25 -28.39 0.51 -3.09
CA SER A 25 -29.44 -0.35 -2.54
C SER A 25 -30.58 0.48 -1.94
N PHE A 26 -31.80 -0.07 -1.93
CA PHE A 26 -32.95 0.61 -1.33
C PHE A 26 -32.73 0.92 0.16
N THR A 27 -32.00 0.06 0.87
CA THR A 27 -31.62 0.27 2.27
C THR A 27 -30.74 1.51 2.43
N THR A 28 -29.76 1.69 1.55
CA THR A 28 -28.90 2.87 1.51
C THR A 28 -29.71 4.15 1.28
N VAL A 29 -30.68 4.11 0.36
CA VAL A 29 -31.58 5.23 0.07
C VAL A 29 -32.41 5.61 1.30
N LYS A 30 -32.94 4.65 2.06
CA LYS A 30 -33.68 4.93 3.31
C LYS A 30 -32.80 5.62 4.36
N VAL A 31 -31.56 5.17 4.52
CA VAL A 31 -30.60 5.78 5.45
C VAL A 31 -30.34 7.23 5.05
N TRP A 32 -30.07 7.49 3.77
CA TRP A 32 -29.88 8.87 3.29
C TRP A 32 -31.09 9.76 3.54
N VAL A 33 -32.31 9.30 3.23
CA VAL A 33 -33.54 10.08 3.47
C VAL A 33 -33.72 10.38 4.96
N ALA A 34 -33.40 9.43 5.85
CA ALA A 34 -33.43 9.66 7.30
C ALA A 34 -32.38 10.68 7.75
N GLU A 35 -31.14 10.58 7.25
CA GLU A 35 -30.07 11.52 7.58
C GLU A 35 -30.34 12.95 7.10
N PHE A 36 -30.91 13.10 5.90
CA PHE A 36 -31.34 14.41 5.38
C PHE A 36 -32.50 15.01 6.20
N LYS A 37 -33.47 14.19 6.64
CA LYS A 37 -34.53 14.63 7.56
C LYS A 37 -33.98 15.07 8.92
N CYS A 38 -32.91 14.44 9.39
CA CYS A 38 -32.20 14.82 10.61
C CYS A 38 -31.26 16.04 10.43
N GLY A 39 -31.31 16.73 9.29
CA GLY A 39 -30.63 18.01 9.08
C GLY A 39 -29.21 17.92 8.56
N ARG A 40 -28.69 16.75 8.17
CA ARG A 40 -27.40 16.63 7.47
C ARG A 40 -27.52 17.26 6.08
N LYS A 41 -26.82 18.36 5.85
CA LYS A 41 -26.78 19.08 4.56
C LYS A 41 -25.43 18.95 3.83
N SER A 42 -24.44 18.35 4.47
CA SER A 42 -23.11 18.14 3.91
C SER A 42 -23.07 16.85 3.08
N LEU A 43 -22.46 16.92 1.90
CA LEU A 43 -22.09 15.75 1.08
C LEU A 43 -20.66 15.28 1.38
N GLY A 44 -19.91 16.01 2.20
CA GLY A 44 -18.56 15.62 2.61
C GLY A 44 -18.60 14.45 3.58
N ARG A 45 -17.53 13.63 3.60
CA ARG A 45 -17.33 12.67 4.69
C ARG A 45 -17.26 13.44 6.01
N ASP A 46 -17.97 12.97 7.03
CA ASP A 46 -17.81 13.53 8.37
C ASP A 46 -16.35 13.40 8.83
N GLU A 47 -15.92 14.32 9.70
CA GLU A 47 -14.68 14.15 10.45
C GLU A 47 -14.78 12.84 11.23
N ARG A 48 -14.01 11.85 10.76
CA ARG A 48 -13.87 10.59 11.50
C ARG A 48 -13.00 10.89 12.70
N SER A 49 -13.48 10.58 13.89
CA SER A 49 -12.59 10.40 15.04
C SER A 49 -11.56 9.35 14.66
N GLY A 50 -10.33 9.78 14.39
CA GLY A 50 -9.23 8.90 14.05
C GLY A 50 -9.08 7.84 15.15
N ARG A 51 -8.67 6.63 14.76
CA ARG A 51 -8.34 5.60 15.74
C ARG A 51 -7.21 6.12 16.63
N PRO A 52 -7.34 6.12 17.97
CA PRO A 52 -6.22 6.45 18.85
C PRO A 52 -5.09 5.46 18.55
N ASN A 53 -3.92 6.00 18.19
CA ASN A 53 -2.80 5.19 17.74
C ASN A 53 -2.01 4.68 18.93
N THR A 54 -2.54 3.64 19.59
CA THR A 54 -1.86 2.95 20.69
C THR A 54 -0.59 2.22 20.24
N ALA A 55 -0.32 2.12 18.94
CA ALA A 55 0.85 1.46 18.38
C ALA A 55 2.06 2.41 18.20
N THR A 56 1.86 3.72 18.15
CA THR A 56 2.93 4.72 17.97
C THR A 56 3.36 5.31 19.31
N THR A 57 3.72 4.45 20.25
CA THR A 57 4.45 4.88 21.46
C THR A 57 5.93 5.05 21.12
N ASP A 58 6.63 5.94 21.83
CA ASP A 58 8.08 6.14 21.66
C ASP A 58 8.86 4.83 21.82
N GLU A 59 8.39 3.93 22.69
CA GLU A 59 8.98 2.61 22.88
C GLU A 59 8.83 1.72 21.63
N ASN A 60 7.66 1.71 20.99
CA ASN A 60 7.44 0.94 19.76
C ASN A 60 8.20 1.55 18.59
N ILE A 61 8.27 2.88 18.50
CA ILE A 61 9.09 3.57 17.51
C ILE A 61 10.56 3.20 17.68
N ALA A 62 11.09 3.25 18.90
CA ALA A 62 12.48 2.88 19.18
C ALA A 62 12.77 1.41 18.87
N LYS A 63 11.85 0.49 19.19
CA LYS A 63 11.98 -0.93 18.84
C LYS A 63 11.98 -1.15 17.33
N VAL A 64 11.07 -0.51 16.60
CA VAL A 64 11.02 -0.59 15.13
C VAL A 64 12.30 -0.02 14.53
N HIS A 65 12.75 1.14 15.01
CA HIS A 65 14.00 1.76 14.57
C HIS A 65 15.20 0.81 14.77
N GLN A 66 15.28 0.13 15.92
CA GLN A 66 16.34 -0.87 16.14
C GLN A 66 16.22 -2.07 15.21
N ILE A 67 15.03 -2.61 14.99
CA ILE A 67 14.81 -3.72 14.04
C ILE A 67 15.27 -3.33 12.62
N VAL A 68 14.97 -2.09 12.20
CA VAL A 68 15.38 -1.56 10.89
C VAL A 68 16.89 -1.44 10.79
N LEU A 69 17.58 -0.98 11.84
CA LEU A 69 19.04 -0.88 11.86
C LEU A 69 19.73 -2.25 11.94
N ASP A 70 19.13 -3.22 12.64
CA ASP A 70 19.65 -4.58 12.78
C ASP A 70 19.51 -5.40 11.47
N ASP A 71 18.54 -5.07 10.61
CA ASP A 71 18.40 -5.72 9.29
C ASP A 71 19.55 -5.32 8.36
N TYR A 72 20.45 -6.26 8.12
CA TYR A 72 21.60 -6.14 7.21
C TYR A 72 21.25 -5.66 5.78
N ARG A 73 19.99 -5.74 5.36
CA ARG A 73 19.50 -5.31 4.05
C ARG A 73 19.20 -3.81 3.98
N ILE A 74 18.99 -3.16 5.12
CA ILE A 74 18.61 -1.73 5.24
C ILE A 74 19.77 -0.88 5.78
N LYS A 75 20.92 -1.49 6.07
CA LYS A 75 22.01 -0.83 6.81
C LYS A 75 22.58 0.43 6.16
N PRO A 76 23.07 1.38 7.00
CA PRO A 76 23.83 2.53 6.56
C PRO A 76 25.04 2.13 5.70
N ARG A 77 25.43 3.06 4.81
CA ARG A 77 26.43 2.88 3.76
C ARG A 77 27.79 2.33 4.24
N GLU A 78 28.13 2.47 5.52
CA GLU A 78 29.39 1.99 6.12
C GLU A 78 29.49 0.46 6.17
N GLU A 79 28.39 -0.27 6.38
CA GLU A 79 28.42 -1.75 6.33
C GLU A 79 28.20 -2.29 4.90
N LEU A 80 27.42 -1.58 4.08
CA LEU A 80 27.38 -1.80 2.64
C LEU A 80 28.77 -1.60 2.02
N ALA A 81 29.57 -0.68 2.58
CA ALA A 81 30.92 -0.41 2.15
C ALA A 81 31.85 -1.59 2.36
N GLU A 82 31.72 -2.27 3.49
CA GLU A 82 32.51 -3.46 3.85
C GLU A 82 32.07 -4.69 3.05
N LYS A 83 30.76 -4.96 2.99
CA LYS A 83 30.23 -6.21 2.41
C LYS A 83 30.00 -6.15 0.90
N ARG A 84 29.69 -4.96 0.36
CA ARG A 84 29.38 -4.75 -1.07
C ARG A 84 29.95 -3.42 -1.58
N PRO A 85 31.28 -3.27 -1.67
CA PRO A 85 31.94 -2.00 -2.00
C PRO A 85 31.47 -1.35 -3.31
N HIS A 86 31.06 -2.17 -4.29
CA HIS A 86 30.57 -1.72 -5.59
C HIS A 86 29.18 -1.04 -5.54
N LEU A 87 28.36 -1.31 -4.52
CA LEU A 87 27.06 -0.68 -4.33
C LEU A 87 27.16 0.70 -3.67
N GLN A 88 28.30 1.04 -3.04
CA GLN A 88 28.48 2.34 -2.41
C GLN A 88 28.27 3.52 -3.36
N LYS A 89 28.56 3.35 -4.65
CA LYS A 89 28.43 4.42 -5.65
C LYS A 89 27.02 4.53 -6.22
N LYS A 90 26.15 3.56 -5.97
CA LYS A 90 24.78 3.51 -6.51
C LYS A 90 23.78 3.98 -5.46
N LYS A 91 22.84 4.82 -5.88
CA LYS A 91 21.68 5.17 -5.06
C LYS A 91 20.74 3.97 -5.02
N ILE A 92 20.28 3.62 -3.83
CA ILE A 92 19.23 2.60 -3.69
C ILE A 92 17.90 3.28 -3.96
N LEU A 93 17.16 2.76 -4.94
CA LEU A 93 15.83 3.24 -5.29
C LEU A 93 14.81 2.61 -4.35
N PHE A 94 13.97 3.42 -3.74
CA PHE A 94 12.94 2.99 -2.81
C PHE A 94 11.56 3.22 -3.42
N HIS A 95 10.76 2.16 -3.45
CA HIS A 95 9.40 2.17 -3.99
C HIS A 95 8.42 1.90 -2.86
N GLN A 96 7.48 2.81 -2.66
CA GLN A 96 6.35 2.68 -1.74
C GLN A 96 5.13 3.36 -2.36
N ASP A 97 3.92 3.01 -1.90
CA ASP A 97 2.69 3.67 -2.31
C ASP A 97 2.50 5.01 -1.58
N ASN A 98 1.58 5.84 -2.08
CA ASN A 98 1.31 7.18 -1.54
C ASN A 98 0.37 7.16 -0.33
N ALA A 99 0.46 6.13 0.52
CA ALA A 99 -0.31 6.10 1.76
C ALA A 99 0.10 7.28 2.67
N PRO A 100 -0.83 7.94 3.38
CA PRO A 100 -0.50 9.13 4.18
C PRO A 100 0.63 8.93 5.21
N SER A 101 0.77 7.71 5.75
CA SER A 101 1.87 7.35 6.65
C SER A 101 3.24 7.38 5.94
N HIS A 102 3.29 6.93 4.69
CA HIS A 102 4.49 6.84 3.86
C HIS A 102 4.93 8.20 3.32
N THR A 103 3.98 9.11 3.08
CA THR A 103 4.24 10.49 2.64
C THR A 103 4.38 11.48 3.80
N SER A 104 4.38 11.01 5.04
CA SER A 104 4.51 11.87 6.22
C SER A 104 5.89 12.52 6.28
N ALA A 105 5.99 13.72 6.86
CA ALA A 105 7.26 14.43 6.99
C ALA A 105 8.32 13.61 7.74
N VAL A 106 7.90 12.85 8.76
CA VAL A 106 8.78 11.97 9.55
C VAL A 106 9.34 10.84 8.70
N ALA A 107 8.48 10.13 7.96
CA ALA A 107 8.92 9.06 7.07
C ALA A 107 9.84 9.58 5.95
N MET A 108 9.48 10.70 5.33
CA MET A 108 10.28 11.29 4.25
C MET A 108 11.64 11.82 4.73
N ALA A 109 11.72 12.33 5.96
CA ALA A 109 12.98 12.73 6.59
C ALA A 109 13.90 11.52 6.78
N GLU A 110 13.38 10.43 7.36
CA GLU A 110 14.14 9.20 7.58
C GLU A 110 14.67 8.60 6.26
N ILE A 111 13.81 8.54 5.23
CA ILE A 111 14.20 8.04 3.90
C ILE A 111 15.35 8.87 3.31
N HIS A 112 15.30 10.19 3.51
CA HIS A 112 16.37 11.09 3.08
C HIS A 112 17.66 10.90 3.91
N GLU A 113 17.55 10.70 5.23
CA GLU A 113 18.70 10.40 6.11
C GLU A 113 19.39 9.09 5.74
N LEU A 114 18.60 8.05 5.43
CA LEU A 114 19.07 6.76 4.90
C LEU A 114 19.58 6.84 3.44
N ARG A 115 19.45 8.02 2.80
CA ARG A 115 19.88 8.33 1.43
C ARG A 115 19.23 7.46 0.35
N PHE A 116 18.01 7.00 0.62
CA PHE A 116 17.20 6.35 -0.39
C PHE A 116 16.66 7.37 -1.38
N GLU A 117 16.63 7.01 -2.67
CA GLU A 117 15.97 7.81 -3.69
C GLU A 117 14.56 7.28 -3.91
N MET A 118 13.57 8.11 -3.56
CA MET A 118 12.16 7.79 -3.76
C MET A 118 11.86 7.65 -5.26
N LEU A 119 11.19 6.56 -5.64
CA LEU A 119 10.61 6.40 -6.97
C LEU A 119 9.21 7.02 -7.00
N ASP A 120 8.95 7.85 -8.01
CA ASP A 120 7.62 8.42 -8.23
C ASP A 120 6.58 7.30 -8.44
N HIS A 121 5.56 7.28 -7.58
CA HIS A 121 4.43 6.37 -7.72
C HIS A 121 3.16 7.16 -8.07
N PRO A 122 2.45 6.82 -9.16
CA PRO A 122 1.19 7.47 -9.48
C PRO A 122 0.12 7.13 -8.43
N LEU A 123 -0.79 8.09 -8.19
CA LEU A 123 -1.93 7.91 -7.30
C LEU A 123 -2.75 6.67 -7.71
N TYR A 124 -3.10 5.83 -6.73
CA TYR A 124 -4.00 4.69 -6.88
C TYR A 124 -3.64 3.70 -7.99
N SER A 125 -2.36 3.35 -8.11
CA SER A 125 -1.90 2.38 -9.09
C SER A 125 -1.36 1.10 -8.44
N PRO A 126 -2.19 0.33 -7.71
CA PRO A 126 -1.76 -0.86 -7.00
C PRO A 126 -1.15 -1.88 -7.96
N TYR A 127 -1.63 -1.92 -9.20
CA TYR A 127 -1.09 -2.84 -10.17
C TYR A 127 0.40 -2.58 -10.44
N LEU A 128 0.93 -1.36 -10.26
CA LEU A 128 2.34 -0.99 -10.46
C LEU A 128 3.27 -1.43 -9.32
N ALA A 129 2.74 -1.88 -8.18
CA ALA A 129 3.54 -2.30 -7.04
C ALA A 129 3.83 -3.81 -7.09
N PRO A 130 5.10 -4.25 -7.22
CA PRO A 130 5.48 -5.68 -7.22
C PRO A 130 4.98 -6.45 -6.00
N SER A 131 4.83 -5.76 -4.86
CA SER A 131 4.19 -6.32 -3.67
C SER A 131 2.75 -6.76 -3.94
N ASP A 132 1.95 -5.89 -4.56
CA ASP A 132 0.50 -6.08 -4.73
C ASP A 132 0.16 -7.04 -5.87
N PHE A 133 0.87 -6.98 -7.01
CA PHE A 133 0.54 -7.83 -8.16
C PHE A 133 1.23 -9.19 -8.12
N PHE A 134 2.37 -9.33 -7.43
CA PHE A 134 3.15 -10.57 -7.43
C PHE A 134 3.31 -11.15 -6.03
N LEU A 135 3.92 -10.42 -5.09
CA LEU A 135 4.30 -10.99 -3.79
C LEU A 135 3.10 -11.44 -2.95
N PHE A 136 2.15 -10.54 -2.72
CA PHE A 136 1.01 -10.77 -1.84
C PHE A 136 0.03 -11.81 -2.38
N PRO A 137 -0.29 -11.90 -3.68
CA PRO A 137 -1.11 -12.99 -4.20
C PRO A 137 -0.52 -14.38 -3.91
N HIS A 138 0.78 -14.56 -4.12
CA HIS A 138 1.45 -15.83 -3.85
C HIS A 138 1.53 -16.13 -2.35
N LEU A 139 1.77 -15.12 -1.51
CA LEU A 139 1.76 -15.28 -0.07
C LEU A 139 0.36 -15.64 0.44
N LYS A 140 -0.68 -14.92 0.00
CA LYS A 140 -2.09 -15.20 0.36
C LYS A 140 -2.50 -16.60 -0.04
N PHE A 141 -2.08 -17.08 -1.20
CA PHE A 141 -2.32 -18.45 -1.62
C PHE A 141 -1.68 -19.48 -0.69
N ALA A 142 -0.45 -19.22 -0.22
CA ALA A 142 0.25 -20.08 0.73
C ALA A 142 -0.40 -20.05 2.12
N LEU A 143 -0.78 -18.85 2.60
CA LEU A 143 -1.45 -18.64 3.88
C LEU A 143 -2.85 -19.26 3.92
N GLY A 144 -3.64 -19.13 2.85
CA GLY A 144 -5.01 -19.65 2.76
C GLY A 144 -5.12 -21.18 2.83
N ARG A 145 -3.98 -21.88 2.84
CA ARG A 145 -3.88 -23.34 3.02
C ARG A 145 -3.56 -23.75 4.46
N GLN A 146 -3.40 -22.79 5.37
CA GLN A 146 -3.13 -23.05 6.78
C GLN A 146 -4.18 -22.41 7.69
N GLY A 147 -4.48 -23.09 8.81
CA GLY A 147 -5.19 -22.51 9.94
C GLY A 147 -4.17 -22.12 11.02
N PHE A 148 -4.09 -20.84 11.35
CA PHE A 148 -3.23 -20.34 12.43
C PHE A 148 -4.08 -20.05 13.66
N SER A 149 -3.65 -20.51 14.84
CA SER A 149 -4.34 -20.21 16.09
C SER A 149 -3.67 -19.04 16.83
N PRO A 150 -2.34 -19.04 17.08
CA PRO A 150 -1.61 -17.88 17.57
C PRO A 150 -0.85 -17.12 16.46
N ASN A 151 -0.72 -15.80 16.62
CA ASN A 151 0.05 -14.93 15.70
C ASN A 151 1.53 -15.36 15.54
N LYS A 152 2.12 -16.01 16.56
CA LYS A 152 3.50 -16.49 16.52
C LYS A 152 3.72 -17.56 15.43
N GLU A 153 2.73 -18.40 15.18
CA GLU A 153 2.79 -19.42 14.14
C GLU A 153 2.75 -18.77 12.74
N ALA A 154 1.90 -17.76 12.55
CA ALA A 154 1.82 -17.00 11.30
C ALA A 154 3.15 -16.29 10.99
N ILE A 155 3.76 -15.62 11.98
CA ILE A 155 5.08 -14.97 11.81
C ILE A 155 6.16 -15.99 11.43
N THR A 156 6.16 -17.16 12.08
CA THR A 156 7.13 -18.22 11.81
C THR A 156 6.95 -18.77 10.39
N PHE A 157 5.70 -18.97 9.96
CA PHE A 157 5.37 -19.39 8.61
C PHE A 157 5.83 -18.38 7.56
N GLU A 158 5.54 -17.08 7.75
CA GLU A 158 5.97 -16.02 6.84
C GLU A 158 7.49 -15.95 6.71
N ASN A 159 8.21 -16.01 7.83
CA ASN A 159 9.67 -16.02 7.84
C ASN A 159 10.24 -17.20 7.06
N ASN A 160 9.71 -18.40 7.28
CA ASN A 160 10.13 -19.59 6.55
C ASN A 160 9.78 -19.50 5.06
N TYR A 161 8.57 -19.04 4.74
CA TYR A 161 8.11 -18.86 3.37
C TYR A 161 9.06 -18.00 2.55
N PHE A 162 9.53 -16.87 3.10
CA PHE A 162 10.46 -15.99 2.41
C PHE A 162 11.90 -16.48 2.43
N ALA A 163 12.33 -17.17 3.50
CA ALA A 163 13.67 -17.77 3.58
C ALA A 163 13.88 -18.88 2.53
N GLU A 164 12.82 -19.60 2.17
CA GLU A 164 12.84 -20.64 1.14
C GLU A 164 12.89 -20.08 -0.30
N LYS A 165 12.50 -18.81 -0.53
CA LYS A 165 12.51 -18.22 -1.88
C LYS A 165 13.93 -17.88 -2.31
N LYS A 166 14.30 -18.33 -3.51
CA LYS A 166 15.55 -17.95 -4.15
C LYS A 166 15.48 -16.55 -4.75
N ALA A 167 16.64 -15.97 -5.06
CA ALA A 167 16.74 -14.63 -5.64
C ALA A 167 15.94 -14.49 -6.96
N GLU A 168 15.88 -15.55 -7.77
CA GLU A 168 15.16 -15.55 -9.04
C GLU A 168 13.66 -15.29 -8.88
N TYR A 169 13.06 -15.73 -7.78
CA TYR A 169 11.64 -15.49 -7.49
C TYR A 169 11.35 -13.99 -7.37
N TYR A 170 12.21 -13.25 -6.67
CA TYR A 170 12.05 -11.81 -6.49
C TYR A 170 12.35 -11.05 -7.78
N LEU A 171 13.36 -11.50 -8.55
CA LEU A 171 13.68 -10.92 -9.84
C LEU A 171 12.53 -11.08 -10.85
N ASP A 172 11.90 -12.25 -10.91
CA ASP A 172 10.71 -12.47 -11.76
C ASP A 172 9.60 -11.48 -11.41
N GLY A 173 9.29 -11.33 -10.11
CA GLY A 173 8.29 -10.38 -9.63
C GLY A 173 8.59 -8.93 -10.01
N LEU A 174 9.84 -8.51 -9.94
CA LEU A 174 10.26 -7.16 -10.33
C LEU A 174 10.21 -6.94 -11.86
N GLN A 175 10.45 -7.99 -12.65
CA GLN A 175 10.53 -7.91 -14.12
C GLN A 175 9.18 -8.10 -14.81
N ARG A 176 8.23 -8.81 -14.20
CA ARG A 176 6.98 -9.26 -14.83
C ARG A 176 6.17 -8.14 -15.50
N ARG A 177 6.21 -6.93 -14.95
CA ARG A 177 5.50 -5.76 -15.51
C ARG A 177 6.15 -5.10 -16.71
N VAL A 178 7.46 -5.29 -16.90
CA VAL A 178 8.20 -4.72 -18.04
C VAL A 178 7.71 -5.31 -19.35
N THR A 179 7.19 -6.54 -19.30
CA THR A 179 6.73 -7.29 -20.46
C THR A 179 5.25 -7.07 -20.78
N GLU A 180 4.40 -6.85 -19.76
CA GLU A 180 2.94 -6.79 -19.92
C GLU A 180 2.40 -5.41 -20.36
N MET A 181 3.15 -4.31 -20.16
CA MET A 181 2.69 -2.96 -20.53
C MET A 181 3.16 -2.46 -21.91
N GLY A 182 3.92 -3.24 -22.68
CA GLY A 182 4.42 -2.81 -24.00
C GLY A 182 5.26 -1.53 -23.99
N ALA A 183 5.84 -1.16 -22.84
CA ALA A 183 6.61 0.07 -22.69
C ALA A 183 7.94 0.00 -23.45
N SER A 184 8.27 1.06 -24.18
CA SER A 184 9.52 1.15 -24.96
C SER A 184 10.74 0.94 -24.06
N PRO A 185 11.75 0.15 -24.49
CA PRO A 185 13.00 -0.05 -23.73
C PRO A 185 13.71 1.26 -23.33
N ARG A 186 13.38 2.39 -23.97
CA ARG A 186 13.93 3.72 -23.67
C ARG A 186 13.31 4.39 -22.44
N GLU A 187 12.04 4.13 -22.14
CA GLU A 187 11.39 4.61 -20.89
C GLU A 187 11.79 3.73 -19.71
N VAL A 188 11.89 2.42 -19.96
CA VAL A 188 12.47 1.43 -19.04
C VAL A 188 13.92 1.79 -18.68
N CYS A 189 14.71 2.28 -19.65
CA CYS A 189 16.11 2.69 -19.45
C CYS A 189 16.31 3.82 -18.42
N ARG A 190 15.33 4.66 -18.09
CA ARG A 190 15.53 5.65 -17.02
C ARG A 190 15.47 5.01 -15.63
N VAL A 191 14.68 3.96 -15.45
CA VAL A 191 14.55 3.19 -14.21
C VAL A 191 15.64 2.12 -14.13
N THR A 192 15.98 1.44 -15.23
CA THR A 192 16.95 0.34 -15.24
C THR A 192 18.42 0.76 -15.43
N ARG A 193 18.73 1.90 -16.09
CA ARG A 193 20.14 2.39 -16.14
C ARG A 193 20.66 2.94 -14.81
N ARG A 194 19.80 3.23 -13.85
CA ARG A 194 20.22 3.59 -12.48
C ARG A 194 20.44 2.37 -11.58
N LEU A 195 19.94 1.20 -11.98
CA LEU A 195 20.06 -0.06 -11.24
C LEU A 195 21.22 -0.95 -11.74
N CYS A 196 21.75 -0.72 -12.94
CA CYS A 196 22.93 -1.41 -13.48
C CYS A 196 24.26 -0.71 -13.20
#